data_AF-A0A1E7Q1G9-F1
#
_entry.id   AF-A0A1E7Q1G9-F1
#
_cell.length_a   1.000
_cell.length_b   1.000
_cell.length_c   1.000
_cell.angle_alpha   90.00
_cell.angle_beta   90.00
_cell.angle_gamma   90.00
#
_symmetry.space_group_name_H-M   'P 1'
#
loop_
_entity.id
_entity.type
_entity.pdbx_description
1 polymer ?
#
loop_
_entity_poly.entity_id
_entity_poly.type
_entity_poly.pdbx_seq_one_letter_code
_entity_poly.pdbx_strand_id
1 'polypeptide(L)'
;MLLSTPALSEEPPEEAREADVAERVAELDEPLYNPFIERYLLDEVRSLRTDLLNTRAELIEKVVNKELSVADKSMSYATDTVTYFFYLIAAATSILVLIGWNSIRDMRQQLTNLAEDRVNELVVVYEQRLKDIEEQLKQKSDIIHQNQADIERTNEVHSLWLKASQEPSQQNKITVYDQILELRPDDVEALSYKADAVLELQEPLWAISLCLRALKLAPDNGHALYQLACAYAEIGRWEDAVNNLAMAIDISEAYRDDASTDQSFAQLHEHDRFCSLVYTEETQTAVV
;
A
#
# COMPACT_ATOMS: atom_id res chain seq x y z
N MET A 1 57.23 -28.00 68.72
CA MET A 1 57.42 -29.23 69.51
C MET A 1 58.89 -29.59 69.39
N LEU A 2 59.73 -29.15 70.33
CA LEU A 2 60.01 -29.78 71.64
C LEU A 2 60.84 -31.06 71.47
N LEU A 3 62.16 -30.98 71.71
CA LEU A 3 62.91 -31.58 72.84
C LEU A 3 63.62 -32.87 72.36
N SER A 4 64.83 -33.27 72.74
CA SER A 4 65.65 -33.00 73.93
C SER A 4 67.11 -33.41 73.70
N THR A 5 68.00 -32.82 74.50
CA THR A 5 69.43 -33.06 74.76
C THR A 5 69.66 -34.30 75.69
N PRO A 6 70.80 -34.49 76.41
CA PRO A 6 72.08 -35.12 76.02
C PRO A 6 72.60 -36.19 77.05
N ALA A 7 73.76 -36.83 76.82
CA ALA A 7 74.62 -37.51 77.83
C ALA A 7 75.99 -37.80 77.17
N LEU A 8 77.16 -37.24 77.54
CA LEU A 8 77.97 -37.18 78.77
C LEU A 8 78.71 -38.49 79.14
N SER A 9 80.05 -38.51 78.95
CA SER A 9 81.12 -39.27 79.62
C SER A 9 82.31 -39.38 78.65
N GLU A 10 83.57 -39.03 78.89
CA GLU A 10 84.38 -38.68 80.06
C GLU A 10 85.68 -38.03 79.51
N GLU A 11 86.18 -36.98 80.15
CA GLU A 11 87.61 -36.58 80.06
C GLU A 11 88.38 -37.29 81.19
N PRO A 12 89.68 -37.63 81.01
CA PRO A 12 90.78 -36.76 81.51
C PRO A 12 92.12 -36.91 80.72
N PRO A 13 93.25 -36.27 81.10
CA PRO A 13 93.47 -35.09 81.95
C PRO A 13 94.30 -33.96 81.27
N GLU A 14 94.23 -32.76 81.86
CA GLU A 14 95.19 -31.65 81.70
C GLU A 14 96.63 -32.07 82.02
N GLU A 15 97.62 -31.55 81.26
CA GLU A 15 98.93 -31.04 81.73
C GLU A 15 99.92 -30.81 80.55
N ALA A 16 99.95 -29.60 79.99
CA ALA A 16 101.18 -28.95 79.49
C ALA A 16 100.87 -27.49 79.10
N ARG A 17 101.45 -26.57 79.86
CA ARG A 17 101.22 -25.11 79.84
C ARG A 17 101.66 -24.50 78.51
N GLU A 18 100.96 -23.45 78.04
CA GLU A 18 101.45 -22.54 76.99
C GLU A 18 102.84 -21.95 77.34
N ALA A 19 103.16 -21.86 78.64
CA ALA A 19 104.48 -21.48 79.14
C ALA A 19 105.57 -22.57 78.92
N ASP A 20 105.20 -23.86 78.96
CA ASP A 20 106.12 -25.00 78.77
C ASP A 20 106.44 -25.23 77.28
N VAL A 21 105.47 -24.91 76.40
CA VAL A 21 105.68 -24.89 74.94
C VAL A 21 106.58 -23.72 74.54
N ALA A 22 106.40 -22.54 75.14
CA ALA A 22 107.22 -21.37 74.84
C ALA A 22 108.69 -21.54 75.30
N GLU A 23 108.92 -22.17 76.46
CA GLU A 23 110.28 -22.44 76.98
C GLU A 23 110.99 -23.54 76.15
N ARG A 24 110.28 -24.61 75.74
CA ARG A 24 110.80 -25.62 74.81
C ARG A 24 111.06 -25.09 73.39
N VAL A 25 110.30 -24.10 72.93
CA VAL A 25 110.53 -23.48 71.60
C VAL A 25 111.80 -22.62 71.58
N ALA A 26 112.22 -22.07 72.73
CA ALA A 26 113.40 -21.22 72.84
C ALA A 26 114.75 -21.98 72.95
N GLU A 27 114.73 -23.28 73.31
CA GLU A 27 115.93 -24.14 73.43
C GLU A 27 116.14 -25.13 72.25
N LEU A 28 115.41 -24.95 71.14
CA LEU A 28 115.52 -25.84 69.97
C LEU A 28 116.57 -25.34 68.97
N ASP A 29 117.73 -26.00 68.94
CA ASP A 29 118.85 -25.70 68.03
C ASP A 29 118.66 -26.23 66.58
N GLU A 30 117.62 -27.01 66.28
CA GLU A 30 117.29 -27.47 64.91
C GLU A 30 115.77 -27.64 64.70
N PRO A 31 115.23 -27.40 63.49
CA PRO A 31 113.80 -27.43 63.22
C PRO A 31 113.19 -28.82 63.45
N LEU A 32 112.10 -28.88 64.23
CA LEU A 32 111.36 -30.10 64.64
C LEU A 32 110.72 -30.92 63.50
N TYR A 33 110.84 -30.49 62.24
CA TYR A 33 110.21 -31.17 61.10
C TYR A 33 111.23 -31.57 60.06
N ASN A 34 111.25 -32.87 59.73
CA ASN A 34 112.10 -33.48 58.72
C ASN A 34 111.48 -33.23 57.31
N PRO A 35 112.24 -32.87 56.25
CA PRO A 35 111.71 -32.49 54.93
C PRO A 35 110.70 -33.46 54.27
N PHE A 36 110.66 -34.72 54.70
CA PHE A 36 109.67 -35.70 54.23
C PHE A 36 108.23 -35.44 54.74
N ILE A 37 108.06 -34.98 55.98
CA ILE A 37 106.74 -34.81 56.60
C ILE A 37 106.02 -33.58 56.02
N GLU A 38 106.75 -32.50 55.78
CA GLU A 38 106.21 -31.29 55.14
C GLU A 38 105.63 -31.60 53.75
N ARG A 39 106.35 -32.38 52.95
CA ARG A 39 105.90 -32.77 51.61
C ARG A 39 104.65 -33.65 51.65
N TYR A 40 104.59 -34.61 52.57
CA TYR A 40 103.43 -35.48 52.72
C TYR A 40 102.18 -34.69 53.12
N LEU A 41 102.29 -33.78 54.10
CA LEU A 41 101.16 -32.92 54.50
C LEU A 41 100.72 -31.98 53.37
N LEU A 42 101.66 -31.44 52.60
CA LEU A 42 101.34 -30.62 51.42
C LEU A 42 100.63 -31.43 50.32
N ASP A 43 101.05 -32.67 50.08
CA ASP A 43 100.42 -33.56 49.12
C ASP A 43 99.00 -33.98 49.57
N GLU A 44 98.79 -34.24 50.87
CA GLU A 44 97.46 -34.55 51.43
C GLU A 44 96.53 -33.34 51.43
N VAL A 45 97.03 -32.14 51.75
CA VAL A 45 96.26 -30.89 51.63
C VAL A 45 95.91 -30.60 50.17
N ARG A 46 96.82 -30.92 49.24
CA ARG A 46 96.57 -30.79 47.80
C ARG A 46 95.55 -31.84 47.32
N SER A 47 95.58 -33.07 47.81
CA SER A 47 94.58 -34.10 47.50
C SER A 47 93.21 -33.69 48.03
N LEU A 48 93.12 -33.27 49.30
CA LEU A 48 91.89 -32.76 49.92
C LEU A 48 91.31 -31.55 49.18
N ARG A 49 92.16 -30.61 48.75
CA ARG A 49 91.70 -29.49 47.92
C ARG A 49 91.12 -29.99 46.61
N THR A 50 91.78 -30.95 45.96
CA THR A 50 91.32 -31.54 44.70
C THR A 50 89.98 -32.26 44.89
N ASP A 51 89.84 -33.04 45.96
CA ASP A 51 88.60 -33.75 46.29
C ASP A 51 87.47 -32.80 46.67
N LEU A 52 87.77 -31.73 47.41
CA LEU A 52 86.79 -30.69 47.74
C LEU A 52 86.33 -29.93 46.49
N LEU A 53 87.23 -29.67 45.54
CA LEU A 53 86.88 -29.08 44.26
C LEU A 53 86.01 -30.03 43.41
N ASN A 54 86.36 -31.32 43.36
CA ASN A 54 85.60 -32.33 42.61
C ASN A 54 84.21 -32.53 43.19
N THR A 55 84.09 -32.69 44.51
CA THR A 55 82.80 -32.81 45.20
C THR A 55 81.95 -31.54 45.04
N ARG A 56 82.55 -30.35 45.09
CA ARG A 56 81.85 -29.10 44.82
C ARG A 56 81.35 -29.04 43.37
N ALA A 57 82.16 -29.47 42.40
CA ALA A 57 81.75 -29.52 41.01
C ALA A 57 80.56 -30.48 40.80
N GLU A 58 80.62 -31.69 41.36
CA GLU A 58 79.51 -32.65 41.30
C GLU A 58 78.23 -32.15 41.99
N LEU A 59 78.35 -31.49 43.14
CA LEU A 59 77.21 -30.91 43.85
C LEU A 59 76.58 -29.77 43.05
N ILE A 60 77.40 -28.89 42.48
CA ILE A 60 76.92 -27.82 41.60
C ILE A 60 76.21 -28.43 40.39
N GLU A 61 76.79 -29.46 39.76
CA GLU A 61 76.17 -30.15 38.63
C GLU A 61 74.81 -30.76 39.00
N LYS A 62 74.72 -31.50 40.12
CA LYS A 62 73.46 -32.11 40.58
C LYS A 62 72.39 -31.06 40.93
N VAL A 63 72.78 -29.96 41.59
CA VAL A 63 71.85 -28.88 41.95
C VAL A 63 71.36 -28.18 40.69
N VAL A 64 72.27 -27.82 39.78
CA VAL A 64 71.91 -27.20 38.49
C VAL A 64 71.00 -28.11 37.69
N ASN A 65 71.33 -29.41 37.57
CA ASN A 65 70.49 -30.37 36.85
C ASN A 65 69.10 -30.52 37.48
N LYS A 66 69.00 -30.49 38.81
CA LYS A 66 67.70 -30.54 39.51
C LYS A 66 66.89 -29.26 39.30
N GLU A 67 67.50 -28.09 39.44
CA GLU A 67 66.90 -26.79 39.16
C GLU A 67 66.41 -26.73 37.71
N LEU A 68 67.24 -27.15 36.76
CA LEU A 68 66.91 -27.16 35.33
C LEU A 68 65.78 -28.15 35.04
N SER A 69 65.77 -29.33 35.67
CA SER A 69 64.67 -30.30 35.56
C SER A 69 63.35 -29.78 36.15
N VAL A 70 63.39 -29.09 37.29
CA VAL A 70 62.20 -28.48 37.91
C VAL A 70 61.69 -27.33 37.04
N ALA A 71 62.59 -26.50 36.51
CA ALA A 71 62.25 -25.42 35.58
C ALA A 71 61.62 -25.98 34.29
N ASP A 72 62.20 -27.01 33.69
CA ASP A 72 61.72 -27.63 32.46
C ASP A 72 60.35 -28.29 32.65
N LYS A 73 60.14 -28.97 33.79
CA LYS A 73 58.83 -29.53 34.13
C LYS A 73 57.76 -28.46 34.33
N SER A 74 58.11 -27.36 34.99
CA SER A 74 57.21 -26.20 35.19
C SER A 74 56.88 -25.50 33.86
N MET A 75 57.87 -25.37 32.98
CA MET A 75 57.73 -24.84 31.62
C MET A 75 56.82 -25.74 30.77
N SER A 76 56.97 -27.06 30.85
CA SER A 76 56.08 -28.02 30.18
C SER A 76 54.64 -27.89 30.69
N TYR A 77 54.42 -27.84 32.01
CA TYR A 77 53.07 -27.64 32.55
C TYR A 77 52.44 -26.32 32.10
N ALA A 78 53.21 -25.23 32.08
CA ALA A 78 52.72 -23.94 31.56
C ALA A 78 52.39 -24.01 30.07
N THR A 79 53.24 -24.66 29.28
CA THR A 79 53.01 -24.83 27.83
C THR A 79 51.79 -25.71 27.56
N ASP A 80 51.64 -26.82 28.27
CA ASP A 80 50.51 -27.74 28.12
C ASP A 80 49.20 -27.07 28.53
N THR A 81 49.16 -26.38 29.68
CA THR A 81 47.96 -25.67 30.13
C THR A 81 47.53 -24.59 29.14
N VAL A 82 48.46 -23.77 28.64
CA VAL A 82 48.19 -22.79 27.57
C VAL A 82 47.65 -23.48 26.32
N THR A 83 48.25 -24.60 25.91
CA THR A 83 47.82 -25.38 24.73
C THR A 83 46.39 -25.93 24.90
N TYR A 84 46.05 -26.48 26.07
CA TYR A 84 44.70 -26.96 26.37
C TYR A 84 43.66 -25.83 26.41
N PHE A 85 44.02 -24.65 26.95
CA PHE A 85 43.14 -23.48 26.88
C PHE A 85 42.85 -23.06 25.43
N PHE A 86 43.87 -23.07 24.57
CA PHE A 86 43.67 -22.81 23.14
C PHE A 86 42.73 -23.83 22.50
N TYR A 87 42.86 -25.12 22.80
CA TYR A 87 41.94 -26.14 22.29
C TYR A 87 40.51 -25.98 22.83
N LEU A 88 40.33 -25.62 24.10
CA LEU A 88 39.00 -25.34 24.65
C LEU A 88 38.34 -24.14 23.99
N ILE A 89 39.09 -23.05 23.77
CA ILE A 89 38.60 -21.87 23.06
C ILE A 89 38.28 -22.22 21.61
N ALA A 90 39.13 -23.00 20.93
CA ALA A 90 38.89 -23.44 19.55
C ALA A 90 37.63 -24.32 19.45
N ALA A 91 37.43 -25.26 20.38
CA ALA A 91 36.23 -26.08 20.43
C ALA A 91 34.97 -25.24 20.70
N ALA A 92 35.03 -24.33 21.68
CA ALA A 92 33.92 -23.43 22.01
C ALA A 92 33.57 -22.51 20.84
N THR A 93 34.57 -21.92 20.17
CA THR A 93 34.36 -21.05 18.99
C THR A 93 33.79 -21.83 17.81
N SER A 94 34.25 -23.05 17.56
CA SER A 94 33.72 -23.91 16.50
C SER A 94 32.24 -24.26 16.73
N ILE A 95 31.87 -24.58 17.97
CA ILE A 95 30.46 -24.81 18.37
C ILE A 95 29.63 -23.54 18.19
N LEU A 96 30.15 -22.39 18.62
CA LEU A 96 29.45 -21.11 18.54
C LEU A 96 29.22 -20.69 17.07
N VAL A 97 30.17 -20.94 16.18
CA VAL A 97 30.04 -20.70 14.73
C VAL A 97 28.99 -21.62 14.11
N LEU A 98 28.98 -22.91 14.44
CA LEU A 98 27.98 -23.85 13.91
C LEU A 98 26.55 -23.47 14.33
N ILE A 99 26.36 -23.13 15.60
CA ILE A 99 25.06 -22.71 16.14
C ILE A 99 24.66 -21.35 15.56
N GLY A 100 25.60 -20.41 15.50
CA GLY A 100 25.38 -19.08 14.93
C GLY A 100 25.01 -19.12 13.45
N TRP A 101 25.68 -19.95 12.66
CA TRP A 101 25.39 -20.11 11.23
C TRP A 101 23.99 -20.66 10.97
N ASN A 102 23.61 -21.72 11.67
CA ASN A 102 22.26 -22.30 11.53
C ASN A 102 21.17 -21.30 11.95
N SER A 103 21.37 -20.57 13.05
CA SER A 103 20.42 -19.55 13.52
C SER A 103 20.29 -18.38 12.54
N ILE A 104 21.40 -17.87 11.98
CA ILE A 104 21.37 -16.79 10.99
C ILE A 104 20.66 -17.23 9.71
N ARG A 105 20.91 -18.47 9.26
CA ARG A 105 20.23 -19.03 8.09
C ARG A 105 18.73 -19.15 8.32
N ASP A 106 18.32 -19.68 9.47
CA ASP A 106 16.90 -19.83 9.82
C ASP A 106 16.20 -18.47 9.94
N MET A 107 16.85 -17.47 10.56
CA MET A 107 16.31 -16.10 10.62
C MET A 107 16.14 -15.50 9.22
N ARG A 108 17.11 -15.66 8.31
CA ARG A 108 16.99 -15.19 6.92
C ARG A 108 15.82 -15.87 6.21
N GLN A 109 15.68 -17.19 6.38
CA GLN A 109 14.59 -17.96 5.75
C GLN A 109 13.21 -17.55 6.28
N GLN A 110 13.08 -17.33 7.59
CA GLN A 110 11.83 -16.85 8.20
C GLN A 110 11.46 -15.44 7.74
N LEU A 111 12.46 -14.55 7.65
CA LEU A 111 12.26 -13.19 7.14
C LEU A 111 11.80 -13.18 5.69
N THR A 112 12.39 -14.01 4.82
CA THR A 112 11.97 -14.09 3.41
C THR A 112 10.53 -14.61 3.30
N ASN A 113 10.19 -15.66 4.05
CA ASN A 113 8.84 -16.22 4.01
C ASN A 113 7.78 -15.23 4.51
N LEU A 114 8.06 -14.53 5.63
CA LEU A 114 7.15 -13.51 6.15
C LEU A 114 6.97 -12.35 5.17
N ALA A 115 8.05 -11.90 4.52
CA ALA A 115 7.97 -10.86 3.50
C ALA A 115 7.15 -11.32 2.29
N GLU A 116 7.34 -12.56 1.84
CA GLU A 116 6.61 -13.15 0.71
C GLU A 116 5.11 -13.30 1.00
N ASP A 117 4.74 -13.78 2.20
CA ASP A 117 3.34 -13.87 2.63
C ASP A 117 2.66 -12.50 2.66
N ARG A 118 3.34 -11.48 3.20
CA ARG A 118 2.83 -10.11 3.23
C ARG A 118 2.68 -9.50 1.85
N VAL A 119 3.63 -9.77 0.96
CA VAL A 119 3.55 -9.31 -0.43
C VAL A 119 2.35 -9.97 -1.12
N ASN A 120 2.16 -11.28 -0.97
CA ASN A 120 1.03 -11.99 -1.55
C ASN A 120 -0.32 -11.49 -1.01
N GLU A 121 -0.42 -11.28 0.31
CA GLU A 121 -1.59 -10.68 0.95
C GLU A 121 -1.91 -9.31 0.34
N LEU A 122 -0.91 -8.44 0.19
CA LEU A 122 -1.06 -7.13 -0.44
C LEU A 122 -1.49 -7.25 -1.90
N VAL A 123 -0.87 -8.13 -2.68
CA VAL A 123 -1.21 -8.35 -4.10
C VAL A 123 -2.68 -8.72 -4.25
N VAL A 124 -3.20 -9.64 -3.44
CA VAL A 124 -4.62 -10.04 -3.47
C VAL A 124 -5.54 -8.87 -3.13
N VAL A 125 -5.20 -8.08 -2.10
CA VAL A 125 -6.00 -6.89 -1.72
C VAL A 125 -6.00 -5.85 -2.83
N TYR A 126 -4.86 -5.60 -3.47
CA TYR A 126 -4.76 -4.65 -4.57
C TYR A 126 -5.44 -5.14 -5.85
N GLU A 127 -5.36 -6.43 -6.15
CA GLU A 127 -6.09 -7.05 -7.27
C GLU A 127 -7.60 -6.87 -7.09
N GLN A 128 -8.12 -7.13 -5.89
CA GLN A 128 -9.54 -6.94 -5.61
C GLN A 128 -9.96 -5.47 -5.73
N ARG A 129 -9.18 -4.55 -5.15
CA ARG A 129 -9.46 -3.11 -5.27
C ARG A 129 -9.41 -2.62 -6.71
N LEU A 130 -8.45 -3.10 -7.50
CA LEU A 130 -8.32 -2.75 -8.90
C LEU A 130 -9.53 -3.23 -9.70
N LYS A 131 -9.98 -4.45 -9.43
CA LYS A 131 -11.18 -5.03 -10.04
C LYS A 131 -12.44 -4.24 -9.70
N ASP A 132 -12.61 -3.85 -8.44
CA ASP A 132 -13.74 -3.02 -8.01
C ASP A 132 -13.72 -1.64 -8.72
N ILE A 133 -12.55 -1.04 -8.87
CA ILE A 133 -12.38 0.23 -9.61
C ILE A 133 -12.68 0.05 -11.09
N GLU A 134 -12.21 -1.04 -11.71
CA GLU A 134 -12.47 -1.36 -13.12
C GLU A 134 -13.96 -1.52 -13.38
N GLU A 135 -14.68 -2.25 -12.52
CA GLU A 135 -16.13 -2.44 -12.63
C GLU A 135 -16.87 -1.11 -12.50
N GLN A 136 -16.50 -0.27 -11.52
CA GLN A 136 -17.09 1.06 -11.35
C GLN A 136 -16.82 1.98 -12.54
N LEU A 137 -15.60 1.95 -13.10
CA LEU A 137 -15.25 2.74 -14.26
C LEU A 137 -16.03 2.30 -15.49
N LYS A 138 -16.18 0.97 -15.69
CA LYS A 138 -16.98 0.43 -16.79
C LYS A 138 -18.44 0.85 -16.68
N GLN A 139 -19.05 0.70 -15.50
CA GLN A 139 -20.43 1.12 -15.27
C GLN A 139 -20.62 2.62 -15.55
N LYS A 140 -19.70 3.46 -15.06
CA LYS A 140 -19.75 4.91 -15.34
C LYS A 140 -19.56 5.22 -16.82
N SER A 141 -18.67 4.51 -17.51
CA SER A 141 -18.45 4.66 -18.95
C SER A 141 -19.73 4.36 -19.73
N ASP A 142 -20.42 3.27 -19.39
CA ASP A 142 -21.67 2.88 -20.06
C ASP A 142 -22.75 3.94 -19.87
N ILE A 143 -22.90 4.48 -18.65
CA ILE A 143 -23.84 5.57 -18.36
C ILE A 143 -23.46 6.85 -19.14
N ILE A 144 -22.18 7.19 -19.22
CA ILE A 144 -21.72 8.36 -19.99
C ILE A 144 -22.05 8.19 -21.48
N HIS A 145 -21.83 7.00 -22.03
CA HIS A 145 -22.17 6.73 -23.44
C HIS A 145 -23.67 6.80 -23.70
N GLN A 146 -24.51 6.27 -22.81
CA GLN A 146 -25.96 6.38 -22.90
C GLN A 146 -26.42 7.83 -22.83
N ASN A 147 -25.95 8.58 -21.82
CA ASN A 147 -26.27 9.98 -21.67
C ASN A 147 -25.82 10.81 -22.88
N GLN A 148 -24.65 10.50 -23.44
CA GLN A 148 -24.17 11.17 -24.64
C GLN A 148 -25.11 10.93 -25.84
N ALA A 149 -25.54 9.69 -26.06
CA ALA A 149 -26.49 9.36 -27.12
C ALA A 149 -27.84 10.08 -26.93
N ASP A 150 -28.32 10.18 -25.69
CA ASP A 150 -29.56 10.90 -25.37
C ASP A 150 -29.44 12.42 -25.59
N ILE A 151 -28.29 13.01 -25.26
CA ILE A 151 -27.98 14.42 -25.55
C ILE A 151 -27.94 14.65 -27.06
N GLU A 152 -27.26 13.78 -27.81
CA GLU A 152 -27.16 13.86 -29.26
C GLU A 152 -28.56 13.80 -29.91
N ARG A 153 -29.40 12.82 -29.51
CA ARG A 153 -30.78 12.71 -29.98
C ARG A 153 -31.63 13.93 -29.63
N THR A 154 -31.45 14.51 -28.44
CA THR A 154 -32.18 15.72 -28.03
C THR A 154 -31.75 16.93 -28.85
N ASN A 155 -30.45 17.10 -29.09
CA ASN A 155 -29.92 18.17 -29.91
C ASN A 155 -30.37 18.03 -31.36
N GLU A 156 -30.40 16.82 -31.89
CA GLU A 156 -30.91 16.53 -33.24
C GLU A 156 -32.39 16.91 -33.36
N VAL A 157 -33.24 16.46 -32.44
CA VAL A 157 -34.66 16.85 -32.38
C VAL A 157 -34.80 18.37 -32.29
N HIS A 158 -34.02 19.04 -31.45
CA HIS A 158 -34.05 20.51 -31.35
C HIS A 158 -33.64 21.19 -32.67
N SER A 159 -32.63 20.69 -33.37
CA SER A 159 -32.22 21.22 -34.68
C SER A 159 -33.30 21.04 -35.74
N LEU A 160 -34.03 19.91 -35.71
CA LEU A 160 -35.16 19.67 -36.59
C LEU A 160 -36.33 20.61 -36.28
N TRP A 161 -36.60 20.89 -35.01
CA TRP A 161 -37.61 21.88 -34.61
C TRP A 161 -37.29 23.27 -35.15
N LEU A 162 -36.03 23.72 -35.02
CA LEU A 162 -35.58 24.99 -35.58
C LEU A 162 -35.74 25.03 -37.10
N LYS A 163 -35.44 23.93 -37.78
CA LYS A 163 -35.64 23.80 -39.22
C LYS A 163 -37.13 23.88 -39.58
N ALA A 164 -38.00 23.14 -38.90
CA ALA A 164 -39.44 23.15 -39.17
C ALA A 164 -40.05 24.56 -39.03
N SER A 165 -39.59 25.34 -38.03
CA SER A 165 -40.01 26.72 -37.83
C SER A 165 -39.59 27.67 -38.97
N GLN A 166 -38.47 27.37 -39.64
CA GLN A 166 -37.94 28.19 -40.75
C GLN A 166 -38.43 27.77 -42.14
N GLU A 167 -39.01 26.57 -42.28
CA GLU A 167 -39.51 26.08 -43.56
C GLU A 167 -40.80 26.82 -43.96
N PRO A 168 -40.85 27.44 -45.14
CA PRO A 168 -42.06 28.16 -45.59
C PRO A 168 -43.12 27.21 -46.17
N SER A 169 -42.71 26.03 -46.66
CA SER A 169 -43.62 25.06 -47.28
C SER A 169 -44.19 24.10 -46.25
N GLN A 170 -45.52 24.00 -46.17
CA GLN A 170 -46.20 23.08 -45.24
C GLN A 170 -45.83 21.61 -45.52
N GLN A 171 -45.65 21.23 -46.78
CA GLN A 171 -45.19 19.88 -47.14
C GLN A 171 -43.80 19.58 -46.57
N ASN A 172 -42.88 20.55 -46.64
CA ASN A 172 -41.54 20.38 -46.06
C ASN A 172 -41.61 20.31 -44.53
N LYS A 173 -42.44 21.15 -43.88
CA LYS A 173 -42.65 21.08 -42.43
C LYS A 173 -43.11 19.69 -42.00
N ILE A 174 -44.06 19.09 -42.72
CA ILE A 174 -44.53 17.73 -42.47
C ILE A 174 -43.38 16.73 -42.54
N THR A 175 -42.52 16.81 -43.57
CA THR A 175 -41.36 15.91 -43.67
C THR A 175 -40.37 16.06 -42.51
N VAL A 176 -40.19 17.29 -41.99
CA VAL A 176 -39.32 17.55 -40.84
C VAL A 176 -39.97 17.03 -39.55
N TYR A 177 -41.28 17.21 -39.37
CA TYR A 177 -42.01 16.61 -38.25
C TYR A 177 -41.99 15.07 -38.30
N ASP A 178 -42.03 14.47 -39.49
CA ASP A 178 -41.85 13.02 -39.63
C ASP A 178 -40.47 12.56 -39.15
N GLN A 179 -39.41 13.30 -39.46
CA GLN A 179 -38.08 13.03 -38.93
C GLN A 179 -38.03 13.15 -37.40
N ILE A 180 -38.71 14.16 -36.83
CA ILE A 180 -38.83 14.31 -35.36
C ILE A 180 -39.57 13.10 -34.77
N LEU A 181 -40.65 12.64 -35.41
CA LEU A 181 -41.45 11.51 -34.94
C LEU A 181 -40.78 10.15 -35.14
N GLU A 182 -39.88 10.01 -36.11
CA GLU A 182 -38.99 8.84 -36.22
C GLU A 182 -38.03 8.78 -35.02
N LEU A 183 -37.48 9.93 -34.64
CA LEU A 183 -36.62 10.06 -33.46
C LEU A 183 -37.40 10.03 -32.15
N ARG A 184 -38.64 10.51 -32.07
CA ARG A 184 -39.48 10.52 -30.88
C ARG A 184 -40.94 10.27 -31.27
N PRO A 185 -41.36 9.00 -31.35
CA PRO A 185 -42.72 8.63 -31.80
C PRO A 185 -43.84 9.18 -30.93
N ASP A 186 -43.54 9.52 -29.68
CA ASP A 186 -44.50 9.97 -28.68
C ASP A 186 -44.40 11.48 -28.41
N ASP A 187 -43.75 12.24 -29.29
CA ASP A 187 -43.67 13.70 -29.21
C ASP A 187 -45.04 14.33 -29.57
N VAL A 188 -45.77 14.73 -28.53
CA VAL A 188 -47.12 15.32 -28.63
C VAL A 188 -47.09 16.64 -29.38
N GLU A 189 -46.07 17.47 -29.14
CA GLU A 189 -45.93 18.76 -29.80
C GLU A 189 -45.75 18.52 -31.31
N ALA A 190 -44.82 17.65 -31.70
CA ALA A 190 -44.57 17.34 -33.11
C ALA A 190 -45.83 16.78 -33.81
N LEU A 191 -46.63 15.95 -33.14
CA LEU A 191 -47.91 15.48 -33.68
C LEU A 191 -48.91 16.62 -33.89
N SER A 192 -49.04 17.53 -32.94
CA SER A 192 -49.99 18.65 -33.00
C SER A 192 -49.59 19.71 -34.03
N TYR A 193 -48.30 20.06 -34.12
CA TYR A 193 -47.79 20.99 -35.13
C TYR A 193 -47.74 20.37 -36.54
N LYS A 194 -47.61 19.04 -36.64
CA LYS A 194 -47.84 18.35 -37.91
C LYS A 194 -49.31 18.43 -38.33
N ALA A 195 -50.25 18.28 -37.40
CA ALA A 195 -51.68 18.39 -37.70
C ALA A 195 -52.05 19.78 -38.23
N ASP A 196 -51.49 20.84 -37.64
CA ASP A 196 -51.59 22.22 -38.11
C ASP A 196 -51.10 22.37 -39.57
N ALA A 197 -49.89 21.91 -39.87
CA ALA A 197 -49.34 21.95 -41.23
C ALA A 197 -50.18 21.13 -42.24
N VAL A 198 -50.85 20.07 -41.80
CA VAL A 198 -51.75 19.23 -42.61
C VAL A 198 -53.10 19.92 -42.86
N LEU A 199 -53.61 20.68 -41.89
CA LEU A 199 -54.83 21.48 -42.07
C LEU A 199 -54.64 22.57 -43.11
N GLU A 200 -53.48 23.22 -43.09
CA GLU A 200 -53.08 24.21 -44.09
C GLU A 200 -52.99 23.62 -45.51
N LEU A 201 -52.82 22.30 -45.64
CA LEU A 201 -52.89 21.57 -46.91
C LEU A 201 -54.30 21.08 -47.27
N GLN A 202 -55.32 21.47 -46.50
CA GLN A 202 -56.72 21.08 -46.69
C GLN A 202 -56.97 19.57 -46.54
N GLU A 203 -56.21 18.89 -45.67
CA GLU A 203 -56.41 17.47 -45.34
C GLU A 203 -56.92 17.25 -43.88
N PRO A 204 -58.13 17.70 -43.54
CA PRO A 204 -58.59 17.73 -42.14
C PRO A 204 -58.80 16.34 -41.52
N LEU A 205 -59.12 15.31 -42.30
CA LEU A 205 -59.24 13.94 -41.80
C LEU A 205 -57.90 13.39 -41.28
N TRP A 206 -56.80 13.75 -41.95
CA TRP A 206 -55.47 13.33 -41.51
C TRP A 206 -55.05 14.09 -40.25
N ALA A 207 -55.32 15.41 -40.19
CA ALA A 207 -55.11 16.22 -38.99
C ALA A 207 -55.87 15.68 -37.77
N ILE A 208 -57.15 15.30 -37.93
CA ILE A 208 -57.94 14.67 -36.86
C ILE A 208 -57.23 13.42 -36.32
N SER A 209 -56.72 12.56 -37.21
CA SER A 209 -56.02 11.34 -36.78
C SER A 209 -54.75 11.63 -35.96
N LEU A 210 -54.01 12.68 -36.34
CA LEU A 210 -52.79 13.12 -35.65
C LEU A 210 -53.13 13.74 -34.29
N CYS A 211 -54.12 14.64 -34.22
CA CYS A 211 -54.56 15.23 -32.97
C CYS A 211 -55.13 14.19 -32.01
N LEU A 212 -55.96 13.25 -32.48
CA LEU A 212 -56.46 12.16 -31.62
C LEU A 212 -55.32 11.27 -31.09
N ARG A 213 -54.25 11.07 -31.86
CA ARG A 213 -53.05 10.38 -31.38
C ARG A 213 -52.32 11.21 -30.32
N ALA A 214 -52.15 12.51 -30.54
CA ALA A 214 -51.54 13.43 -29.58
C ALA A 214 -52.33 13.45 -28.25
N LEU A 215 -53.67 13.53 -28.31
CA LEU A 215 -54.55 13.56 -27.14
C LEU A 215 -54.64 12.22 -26.39
N LYS A 216 -54.35 11.09 -27.05
CA LYS A 216 -54.18 9.81 -26.34
C LYS A 216 -52.95 9.81 -25.45
N LEU A 217 -51.89 10.51 -25.85
CA LEU A 217 -50.64 10.62 -25.09
C LEU A 217 -50.73 11.71 -24.02
N ALA A 218 -51.30 12.86 -24.37
CA ALA A 218 -51.53 13.99 -23.46
C ALA A 218 -52.93 14.56 -23.70
N PRO A 219 -53.94 14.13 -22.90
CA PRO A 219 -55.33 14.58 -23.04
C PRO A 219 -55.51 16.10 -22.84
N ASP A 220 -54.66 16.71 -22.02
CA ASP A 220 -54.74 18.12 -21.64
C ASP A 220 -53.86 19.02 -22.53
N ASN A 221 -53.47 18.54 -23.73
CA ASN A 221 -52.70 19.37 -24.66
C ASN A 221 -53.63 20.36 -25.39
N GLY A 222 -53.56 21.63 -24.98
CA GLY A 222 -54.40 22.70 -25.53
C GLY A 222 -54.22 22.91 -27.04
N HIS A 223 -52.99 22.81 -27.56
CA HIS A 223 -52.73 22.99 -28.99
C HIS A 223 -53.34 21.86 -29.83
N ALA A 224 -53.23 20.61 -29.39
CA ALA A 224 -53.85 19.47 -30.06
C ALA A 224 -55.39 19.54 -30.03
N LEU A 225 -56.00 19.99 -28.92
CA LEU A 225 -57.45 20.23 -28.82
C LEU A 225 -57.91 21.34 -29.76
N TYR A 226 -57.16 22.44 -29.82
CA TYR A 226 -57.44 23.56 -30.73
C TYR A 226 -57.38 23.11 -32.19
N GLN A 227 -56.29 22.46 -32.60
CA GLN A 227 -56.14 21.95 -33.96
C GLN A 227 -57.19 20.89 -34.31
N LEU A 228 -57.61 20.07 -33.34
CA LEU A 228 -58.72 19.14 -33.52
C LEU A 228 -60.06 19.87 -33.75
N ALA A 229 -60.29 20.98 -33.04
CA ALA A 229 -61.47 21.82 -33.23
C ALA A 229 -61.49 22.45 -34.63
N CYS A 230 -60.36 23.01 -35.09
CA CYS A 230 -60.22 23.55 -36.44
C CYS A 230 -60.49 22.46 -37.49
N ALA A 231 -59.91 21.27 -37.32
CA ALA A 231 -60.13 20.15 -38.23
C ALA A 231 -61.60 19.69 -38.29
N TYR A 232 -62.30 19.68 -37.15
CA TYR A 232 -63.72 19.35 -37.11
C TYR A 232 -64.60 20.43 -37.74
N ALA A 233 -64.22 21.70 -37.63
CA ALA A 233 -64.90 22.81 -38.29
C ALA A 233 -64.81 22.67 -39.83
N GLU A 234 -63.62 22.40 -40.36
CA GLU A 234 -63.39 22.23 -41.81
C GLU A 234 -64.21 21.08 -42.44
N ILE A 235 -64.49 20.01 -41.69
CA ILE A 235 -65.34 18.90 -42.16
C ILE A 235 -66.83 19.05 -41.85
N GLY A 236 -67.23 20.18 -41.25
CA GLY A 236 -68.63 20.48 -40.92
C GLY A 236 -69.19 19.78 -39.68
N ARG A 237 -68.32 19.30 -38.78
CA ARG A 237 -68.70 18.69 -37.49
C ARG A 237 -68.72 19.74 -36.37
N TRP A 238 -69.67 20.65 -36.49
CA TRP A 238 -69.81 21.86 -35.67
C TRP A 238 -69.85 21.62 -34.16
N GLU A 239 -70.63 20.64 -33.70
CA GLU A 239 -70.78 20.36 -32.26
C GLU A 239 -69.46 19.90 -31.63
N ASP A 240 -68.72 19.04 -32.33
CA ASP A 240 -67.42 18.54 -31.87
C ASP A 240 -66.36 19.63 -31.93
N ALA A 241 -66.38 20.48 -32.97
CA ALA A 241 -65.49 21.62 -33.06
C ALA A 241 -65.65 22.54 -31.83
N VAL A 242 -66.88 22.93 -31.50
CA VAL A 242 -67.15 23.80 -30.35
C VAL A 242 -66.81 23.13 -29.02
N ASN A 243 -67.08 21.83 -28.86
CA ASN A 243 -66.73 21.11 -27.63
C ASN A 243 -65.20 21.05 -27.41
N ASN A 244 -64.43 20.72 -28.44
CA ASN A 244 -62.96 20.66 -28.34
C ASN A 244 -62.35 22.06 -28.17
N LEU A 245 -62.92 23.08 -28.83
CA LEU A 245 -62.50 24.47 -28.65
C LEU A 245 -62.76 24.96 -27.23
N ALA A 246 -63.90 24.61 -26.62
CA ALA A 246 -64.18 24.92 -25.22
C ALA A 246 -63.13 24.35 -24.28
N MET A 247 -62.76 23.08 -24.49
CA MET A 247 -61.70 22.43 -23.72
C MET A 247 -60.33 23.10 -23.93
N ALA A 248 -60.02 23.53 -25.15
CA ALA A 248 -58.79 24.27 -25.42
C ALA A 248 -58.77 25.63 -24.68
N ILE A 249 -59.88 26.38 -24.71
CA ILE A 249 -60.02 27.67 -24.01
C ILE A 249 -59.93 27.50 -22.50
N ASP A 250 -60.48 26.43 -21.94
CA ASP A 250 -60.35 26.11 -20.50
C ASP A 250 -58.88 25.90 -20.09
N ILE A 251 -58.03 25.43 -21.01
CA ILE A 251 -56.58 25.26 -20.77
C ILE A 251 -55.85 26.61 -20.91
N SER A 252 -56.15 27.37 -21.96
CA SER A 252 -55.56 28.68 -22.19
C SER A 252 -56.55 29.61 -22.88
N GLU A 253 -56.82 30.74 -22.25
CA GLU A 253 -57.73 31.75 -22.77
C GLU A 253 -57.22 32.36 -24.10
N ALA A 254 -55.92 32.27 -24.41
CA ALA A 254 -55.37 32.73 -25.69
C ALA A 254 -56.03 32.09 -26.92
N TYR A 255 -56.49 30.83 -26.79
CA TYR A 255 -57.19 30.15 -27.89
C TYR A 255 -58.54 30.77 -28.24
N ARG A 256 -59.12 31.57 -27.34
CA ARG A 256 -60.33 32.36 -27.61
C ARG A 256 -60.04 33.43 -28.66
N ASP A 257 -58.95 34.15 -28.47
CA ASP A 257 -58.53 35.22 -29.37
C ASP A 257 -58.13 34.65 -30.73
N ASP A 258 -57.36 33.55 -30.73
CA ASP A 258 -56.96 32.85 -31.95
C ASP A 258 -58.19 32.37 -32.75
N ALA A 259 -59.14 31.71 -32.09
CA ALA A 259 -60.37 31.22 -32.72
C ALA A 259 -61.26 32.33 -33.31
N SER A 260 -61.16 33.56 -32.80
CA SER A 260 -61.93 34.70 -33.32
C SER A 260 -61.44 35.19 -34.69
N THR A 261 -60.18 34.90 -35.02
CA THR A 261 -59.51 35.36 -36.25
C THR A 261 -59.21 34.23 -37.24
N ASP A 262 -59.21 32.98 -36.77
CA ASP A 262 -58.89 31.81 -37.57
C ASP A 262 -59.97 31.51 -38.62
N GLN A 263 -59.53 31.34 -39.87
CA GLN A 263 -60.40 31.08 -41.01
C GLN A 263 -61.14 29.73 -40.88
N SER A 264 -60.57 28.77 -40.15
CA SER A 264 -61.15 27.44 -39.95
C SER A 264 -62.55 27.51 -39.32
N PHE A 265 -62.82 28.55 -38.53
CA PHE A 265 -64.10 28.78 -37.86
C PHE A 265 -65.02 29.74 -38.62
N ALA A 266 -64.69 30.13 -39.86
CA ALA A 266 -65.48 31.10 -40.63
C ALA A 266 -66.97 30.72 -40.74
N GLN A 267 -67.26 29.42 -40.90
CA GLN A 267 -68.62 28.88 -41.02
C GLN A 267 -69.34 28.73 -39.65
N LEU A 268 -68.62 28.89 -38.54
CA LEU A 268 -69.11 28.76 -37.17
C LEU A 268 -69.47 30.10 -36.53
N HIS A 269 -69.10 31.25 -37.11
CA HIS A 269 -69.50 32.58 -36.59
C HIS A 269 -71.02 32.82 -36.61
N GLU A 270 -71.79 32.01 -37.36
CA GLU A 270 -73.26 32.07 -37.34
C GLU A 270 -73.88 31.15 -36.28
N HIS A 271 -73.08 30.30 -35.61
CA HIS A 271 -73.56 29.37 -34.59
C HIS A 271 -73.56 30.03 -33.20
N ASP A 272 -74.75 30.12 -32.59
CA ASP A 272 -74.97 30.70 -31.26
C ASP A 272 -73.99 30.20 -30.19
N ARG A 273 -73.73 28.89 -30.18
CA ARG A 273 -72.86 28.25 -29.18
C ARG A 273 -71.39 28.66 -29.36
N PHE A 274 -70.91 28.82 -30.59
CA PHE A 274 -69.57 29.32 -30.88
C PHE A 274 -69.43 30.80 -30.50
N CYS A 275 -70.43 31.62 -30.87
CA CYS A 275 -70.45 33.04 -30.50
C CYS A 275 -70.41 33.26 -28.99
N SER A 276 -71.18 32.50 -28.22
CA SER A 276 -71.14 32.57 -26.75
C SER A 276 -69.80 32.15 -26.15
N LEU A 277 -69.07 31.28 -26.85
CA LEU A 277 -67.79 30.74 -26.41
C LEU A 277 -66.64 31.68 -26.73
N VAL A 278 -66.70 32.43 -27.85
CA VAL A 278 -65.61 33.28 -28.33
C VAL A 278 -65.83 34.76 -28.00
N TYR A 279 -67.04 35.28 -28.24
CA TYR A 279 -67.41 36.68 -28.01
C TYR A 279 -68.21 36.83 -26.70
N THR A 280 -67.52 37.15 -25.61
CA THR A 280 -68.15 37.56 -24.34
C THR A 280 -68.62 39.02 -24.42
N GLU A 281 -69.59 39.43 -23.59
CA GLU A 281 -70.27 40.75 -23.66
C GLU A 281 -69.33 41.98 -23.67
N GLU A 282 -68.06 41.85 -23.28
CA GLU A 282 -67.07 42.94 -23.34
C GLU A 282 -66.57 43.26 -24.78
N THR A 283 -66.54 42.29 -25.70
CA THR A 283 -66.08 42.50 -27.10
C THR A 283 -67.17 42.97 -28.05
N GLN A 284 -68.46 42.84 -27.70
CA GLN A 284 -69.58 43.35 -28.50
C GLN A 284 -69.61 44.90 -28.60
N THR A 285 -68.94 45.61 -27.70
CA THR A 285 -68.89 47.08 -27.70
C THR A 285 -67.90 47.67 -28.72
N ALA A 286 -67.04 46.86 -29.34
CA ALA A 286 -65.99 47.32 -30.25
C ALA A 286 -66.32 47.14 -31.76
N VAL A 287 -67.45 46.52 -32.09
CA VAL A 287 -67.84 46.20 -33.49
C VAL A 287 -69.15 46.90 -33.91
N VAL A 288 -69.42 48.11 -33.38
CA VAL A 288 -70.50 48.99 -33.86
C VAL A 288 -69.93 50.21 -34.55
#